data_AF-A0A314UAK3-F1
#
_entry.id   AF-A0A314UAK3-F1
#
_cell.length_a   1.000
_cell.length_b   1.000
_cell.length_c   1.000
_cell.angle_alpha   90.00
_cell.angle_beta   90.00
_cell.angle_gamma   90.00
#
_symmetry.space_group_name_H-M   'P 1'
#
loop_
_entity.id
_entity.type
_entity.pdbx_description
1 polymer ?
#
loop_
_entity_poly.entity_id
_entity_poly.type
_entity_poly.pdbx_seq_one_letter_code
_entity_poly.pdbx_strand_id
1 'polypeptide(L)'
;MDKETEILSRLAANHLYLAQFEPLRAIVVALRARNPDLALAVLQTIVAHSGRFENILWSQSCPSPALLTYLSTLELFQFDNASSVWSFDPEHLRLRAEFLLLVQNLIDRVSESMRKNFDLESIEKEKEKEGLSESESFEERAEFLGKSEDTGKDLRDASGELDSCVRILDRVLELGVNRLKPHSVVVGAADTDGGSENEAAGVVSIEEGELICLRSVVWENRDVFDALCWNIQSQVRGWEGYDSSGLAITLRRDENAGEMSKEDLKVLGLIQRSVQLAHLDAMKECMKDGDVDGVVSRIHFLHLDYGVEEIEYRTVLQDLLKMVSSGKEGYGDSWRNMREKLLWIYSTAIASNCGHLVEMIQALQDDLLSKEIEVYRSLDNNQIPPPLERLQRYHVELNPDTETSTINTVVGFCMRDMYHYARVSGLHVLECVMDTALSAVKREQLQEASNILLLFPRLQPLVATMGWDLLSGKTTARRKLMQLLWRSKSQVFGWKNLLFIVIYQMRYLVWNIFVILYVISLILPLLLPA
;
A
#
# COMPACT_ATOMS: atom_id res chain seq x y z
N MET A 1 -38.24 -24.22 39.21
CA MET A 1 -38.19 -23.91 37.76
C MET A 1 -39.56 -24.20 37.18
N ASP A 2 -40.11 -23.33 36.34
CA ASP A 2 -41.37 -23.60 35.66
C ASP A 2 -41.20 -24.74 34.63
N LYS A 3 -42.26 -25.52 34.38
CA LYS A 3 -42.21 -26.71 33.50
C LYS A 3 -41.85 -26.33 32.06
N GLU A 4 -42.29 -25.15 31.60
CA GLU A 4 -41.91 -24.65 30.27
C GLU A 4 -40.41 -24.30 30.21
N THR A 5 -39.86 -23.69 31.26
CA THR A 5 -38.42 -23.39 31.35
C THR A 5 -37.58 -24.67 31.27
N GLU A 6 -37.97 -25.73 31.99
CA GLU A 6 -37.27 -27.02 31.97
C GLU A 6 -37.27 -27.65 30.56
N ILE A 7 -38.40 -27.60 29.85
CA ILE A 7 -38.51 -28.09 28.47
C ILE A 7 -37.61 -27.27 27.54
N LEU A 8 -37.67 -25.94 27.63
CA LEU A 8 -36.86 -25.07 26.80
C LEU A 8 -35.36 -25.25 27.07
N SER A 9 -34.94 -25.45 28.32
CA SER A 9 -33.54 -25.74 28.66
C SER A 9 -33.06 -27.07 28.05
N ARG A 10 -33.89 -28.12 28.08
CA ARG A 10 -33.57 -29.40 27.44
C ARG A 10 -33.47 -29.26 25.93
N LEU A 11 -34.39 -28.52 25.31
CA LEU A 11 -34.35 -28.26 23.87
C LEU A 11 -33.10 -27.45 23.50
N ALA A 12 -32.72 -26.43 24.28
CA ALA A 12 -31.50 -25.67 24.05
C ALA A 12 -30.27 -26.57 24.09
N ALA A 13 -30.15 -27.45 25.10
CA ALA A 13 -29.05 -28.42 25.18
C ALA A 13 -29.02 -29.34 23.96
N ASN A 14 -30.16 -29.89 23.54
CA ASN A 14 -30.22 -30.77 22.36
C ASN A 14 -29.75 -30.06 21.08
N HIS A 15 -30.21 -28.84 20.82
CA HIS A 15 -29.80 -28.11 19.62
C HIS A 15 -28.36 -27.60 19.68
N LEU A 16 -27.83 -27.38 20.89
CA LEU A 16 -26.39 -27.13 21.10
C LEU A 16 -25.56 -28.39 20.77
N TYR A 17 -25.96 -29.56 21.25
CA TYR A 17 -25.29 -30.83 20.95
C TYR A 17 -25.33 -31.19 19.45
N LEU A 18 -26.35 -30.74 18.73
CA LEU A 18 -26.46 -30.93 17.28
C LEU A 18 -25.84 -29.77 16.46
N ALA A 19 -25.21 -28.80 17.13
CA ALA A 19 -24.67 -27.58 16.51
C ALA A 19 -25.66 -26.90 15.56
N GLN A 20 -26.95 -26.83 15.93
CA GLN A 20 -28.01 -26.20 15.15
C GLN A 20 -28.29 -24.81 15.70
N PHE A 21 -27.56 -23.82 15.19
CA PHE A 21 -27.58 -22.48 15.80
C PHE A 21 -28.95 -21.78 15.70
N GLU A 22 -29.61 -21.76 14.54
CA GLU A 22 -30.89 -21.05 14.42
C GLU A 22 -32.02 -21.63 15.31
N PRO A 23 -32.19 -22.97 15.41
CA PRO A 23 -33.08 -23.55 16.41
C PRO A 23 -32.69 -23.21 17.85
N LEU A 24 -31.39 -23.29 18.18
CA LEU A 24 -30.89 -22.90 19.50
C LEU A 24 -31.23 -21.44 19.81
N ARG A 25 -30.98 -20.53 18.87
CA ARG A 25 -31.29 -19.10 18.97
C ARG A 25 -32.78 -18.86 19.22
N ALA A 26 -33.66 -19.52 18.47
CA ALA A 26 -35.11 -19.40 18.68
C ALA A 26 -35.53 -19.82 20.10
N ILE A 27 -34.92 -20.88 20.62
CA ILE A 27 -35.17 -21.36 21.99
C ILE A 27 -34.61 -20.39 23.03
N VAL A 28 -33.43 -19.82 22.80
CA VAL A 28 -32.83 -18.80 23.68
C VAL A 28 -33.69 -17.55 23.73
N VAL A 29 -34.26 -17.10 22.60
CA VAL A 29 -35.21 -15.99 22.54
C VAL A 29 -36.49 -16.32 23.31
N ALA A 30 -37.02 -17.54 23.18
CA ALA A 30 -38.17 -17.99 23.96
C ALA A 30 -37.87 -18.07 25.47
N LEU A 31 -36.67 -18.56 25.82
CA LEU A 31 -36.17 -18.59 27.20
C LEU A 31 -36.05 -17.18 27.77
N ARG A 32 -35.55 -16.22 26.99
CA ARG A 32 -35.40 -14.81 27.42
C ARG A 32 -36.72 -14.22 27.92
N ALA A 33 -37.84 -14.54 27.28
CA ALA A 33 -39.17 -14.05 27.69
C ALA A 33 -39.67 -14.68 29.00
N ARG A 34 -39.17 -15.85 29.39
CA ARG A 34 -39.61 -16.60 30.58
C ARG A 34 -38.62 -16.49 31.75
N ASN A 35 -37.35 -16.61 31.46
CA ASN A 35 -36.23 -16.55 32.39
C ASN A 35 -35.01 -15.91 31.69
N PRO A 36 -34.89 -14.57 31.72
CA PRO A 36 -33.82 -13.85 31.04
C PRO A 36 -32.43 -14.19 31.60
N ASP A 37 -32.33 -14.44 32.91
CA ASP A 37 -31.06 -14.78 33.57
C ASP A 37 -30.51 -16.12 33.08
N LEU A 38 -31.38 -17.10 32.89
CA LEU A 38 -31.00 -18.41 32.35
C LEU A 38 -30.58 -18.32 30.87
N ALA A 39 -31.32 -17.56 30.06
CA ALA A 39 -30.97 -17.33 28.66
C ALA A 39 -29.60 -16.64 28.53
N LEU A 40 -29.35 -15.63 29.37
CA LEU A 40 -28.08 -14.93 29.49
C LEU A 40 -26.96 -15.90 29.89
N ALA A 41 -27.17 -16.69 30.95
CA ALA A 41 -26.18 -17.65 31.44
C ALA A 41 -25.81 -18.71 30.39
N VAL A 42 -26.77 -19.19 29.60
CA VAL A 42 -26.51 -20.14 28.50
C VAL A 42 -25.56 -19.52 27.48
N LEU A 43 -25.86 -18.31 26.98
CA LEU A 43 -25.02 -17.64 26.00
C LEU A 43 -23.64 -17.29 26.57
N GLN A 44 -23.58 -16.77 27.80
CA GLN A 44 -22.32 -16.48 28.48
C GLN A 44 -21.46 -17.74 28.65
N THR A 45 -22.07 -18.88 28.96
CA THR A 45 -21.36 -20.16 29.08
C THR A 45 -20.80 -20.61 27.74
N ILE A 46 -21.58 -20.52 26.66
CA ILE A 46 -21.11 -20.87 25.30
C ILE A 46 -19.91 -20.01 24.91
N VAL A 47 -20.00 -18.70 25.12
CA VAL A 47 -18.91 -17.77 24.79
C VAL A 47 -17.70 -18.00 25.69
N ALA A 48 -17.87 -18.17 27.00
CA ALA A 48 -16.77 -18.41 27.94
C ALA A 48 -15.99 -19.70 27.64
N HIS A 49 -16.66 -20.73 27.11
CA HIS A 49 -16.02 -21.99 26.70
C HIS A 49 -15.56 -21.97 25.23
N SER A 50 -15.62 -20.83 24.54
CA SER A 50 -15.28 -20.72 23.11
C SER A 50 -16.02 -21.74 22.25
N GLY A 51 -17.29 -22.04 22.60
CA GLY A 51 -18.13 -23.01 21.90
C GLY A 51 -17.62 -24.45 21.99
N ARG A 52 -16.58 -24.73 22.77
CA ARG A 52 -15.98 -26.05 22.92
C ARG A 52 -16.70 -26.82 24.02
N PHE A 53 -17.59 -27.71 23.61
CA PHE A 53 -18.22 -28.69 24.50
C PHE A 53 -17.95 -30.09 23.98
N GLU A 54 -17.90 -31.04 24.91
CA GLU A 54 -17.73 -32.46 24.57
C GLU A 54 -18.95 -32.99 23.82
N ASN A 55 -18.70 -33.92 22.89
CA ASN A 55 -19.74 -34.67 22.17
C ASN A 55 -20.70 -33.83 21.31
N ILE A 56 -20.28 -32.64 20.83
CA ILE A 56 -21.04 -31.89 19.82
C ILE A 56 -20.91 -32.57 18.45
N LEU A 57 -22.05 -32.78 17.79
CA LEU A 57 -22.14 -33.16 16.39
C LEU A 57 -22.19 -31.89 15.53
N TRP A 58 -21.03 -31.47 15.04
CA TRP A 58 -20.92 -30.28 14.18
C TRP A 58 -21.77 -30.43 12.91
N SER A 59 -22.55 -29.39 12.60
CA SER A 59 -23.50 -29.40 11.49
C SER A 59 -23.06 -28.46 10.37
N GLN A 60 -23.66 -28.57 9.20
CA GLN A 60 -23.41 -27.59 8.12
C GLN A 60 -23.81 -26.17 8.50
N SER A 61 -24.79 -26.00 9.39
CA SER A 61 -25.23 -24.67 9.84
C SER A 61 -24.28 -24.03 10.84
N CYS A 62 -23.48 -24.84 11.55
CA CYS A 62 -22.44 -24.38 12.45
C CYS A 62 -21.31 -25.42 12.47
N PRO A 63 -20.33 -25.34 11.55
CA PRO A 63 -19.31 -26.39 11.39
C PRO A 63 -18.19 -26.34 12.43
N SER A 64 -18.04 -25.25 13.19
CA SER A 64 -16.91 -25.08 14.10
C SER A 64 -17.30 -24.42 15.44
N PRO A 65 -16.53 -24.70 16.52
CA PRO A 65 -16.69 -24.03 17.81
C PRO A 65 -16.52 -22.51 17.72
N ALA A 66 -15.60 -22.04 16.89
CA ALA A 66 -15.34 -20.61 16.71
C ALA A 66 -16.56 -19.88 16.11
N LEU A 67 -17.24 -20.49 15.13
CA LEU A 67 -18.46 -19.91 14.58
C LEU A 67 -19.59 -19.91 15.61
N LEU A 68 -19.77 -21.01 16.37
CA LEU A 68 -20.75 -21.07 17.44
C LEU A 68 -20.53 -19.95 18.47
N THR A 69 -19.27 -19.71 18.84
CA THR A 69 -18.85 -18.64 19.75
C THR A 69 -19.23 -17.28 19.20
N TYR A 70 -18.86 -17.00 17.95
CA TYR A 70 -19.13 -15.71 17.32
C TYR A 70 -20.63 -15.43 17.20
N LEU A 71 -21.41 -16.39 16.70
CA LEU A 71 -22.86 -16.25 16.58
C LEU A 71 -23.54 -16.09 17.94
N SER A 72 -23.11 -16.85 18.96
CA SER A 72 -23.61 -16.72 20.33
C SER A 72 -23.24 -15.37 20.94
N THR A 73 -22.07 -14.82 20.60
CA THR A 73 -21.64 -13.48 21.03
C THR A 73 -22.53 -12.39 20.42
N LEU A 74 -22.90 -12.50 19.14
CA LEU A 74 -23.83 -11.56 18.50
C LEU A 74 -25.22 -11.60 19.14
N GLU A 75 -25.74 -12.78 19.49
CA GLU A 75 -27.02 -12.91 20.18
C GLU A 75 -26.93 -12.39 21.62
N LEU A 76 -25.79 -12.60 22.29
CA LEU A 76 -25.53 -12.12 23.65
C LEU A 76 -25.64 -10.59 23.75
N PHE A 77 -25.21 -9.84 22.73
CA PHE A 77 -25.32 -8.37 22.71
C PHE A 77 -26.76 -7.85 22.63
N GLN A 78 -27.76 -8.71 22.44
CA GLN A 78 -29.16 -8.29 22.56
C GLN A 78 -29.61 -8.16 24.02
N PHE A 79 -28.77 -8.54 25.00
CA PHE A 79 -29.02 -8.42 26.44
C PHE A 79 -28.27 -7.23 27.04
N ASP A 80 -28.90 -6.53 28.00
CA ASP A 80 -28.32 -5.32 28.61
C ASP A 80 -27.04 -5.61 29.43
N ASN A 81 -26.91 -6.83 29.98
CA ASN A 81 -25.76 -7.28 30.79
C ASN A 81 -24.84 -8.26 30.04
N ALA A 82 -24.75 -8.14 28.71
CA ALA A 82 -24.03 -9.07 27.85
C ALA A 82 -22.60 -9.40 28.33
N SER A 83 -21.79 -8.39 28.61
CA SER A 83 -20.37 -8.55 28.97
C SER A 83 -20.11 -8.58 30.48
N SER A 84 -21.14 -8.65 31.34
CA SER A 84 -20.98 -8.47 32.81
C SER A 84 -20.05 -9.48 33.49
N VAL A 85 -19.84 -10.64 32.86
CA VAL A 85 -18.96 -11.71 33.34
C VAL A 85 -17.48 -11.43 33.00
N TRP A 86 -17.22 -10.57 32.02
CA TRP A 86 -15.89 -10.17 31.60
C TRP A 86 -15.52 -8.78 32.13
N SER A 87 -14.21 -8.55 32.26
CA SER A 87 -13.64 -7.26 32.70
C SER A 87 -13.51 -6.23 31.58
N PHE A 88 -13.93 -6.58 30.36
CA PHE A 88 -13.79 -5.76 29.16
C PHE A 88 -15.15 -5.48 28.51
N ASP A 89 -15.19 -4.44 27.69
CA ASP A 89 -16.42 -3.96 27.06
C ASP A 89 -16.99 -4.93 26.01
N PRO A 90 -18.24 -4.73 25.54
CA PRO A 90 -18.85 -5.58 24.52
C PRO A 90 -18.06 -5.62 23.21
N GLU A 91 -17.39 -4.53 22.84
CA GLU A 91 -16.64 -4.47 21.57
C GLU A 91 -15.38 -5.34 21.62
N HIS A 92 -14.65 -5.33 22.74
CA HIS A 92 -13.53 -6.23 22.98
C HIS A 92 -13.97 -7.70 23.02
N LEU A 93 -15.16 -7.99 23.56
CA LEU A 93 -15.74 -9.34 23.50
C LEU A 93 -16.00 -9.77 22.05
N ARG A 94 -16.59 -8.88 21.25
CA ARG A 94 -16.83 -9.10 19.81
C ARG A 94 -15.52 -9.39 19.09
N LEU A 95 -14.50 -8.56 19.30
CA LEU A 95 -13.19 -8.70 18.65
C LEU A 95 -12.48 -9.99 19.04
N ARG A 96 -12.54 -10.41 20.31
CA ARG A 96 -11.96 -11.69 20.77
C ARG A 96 -12.69 -12.91 20.19
N ALA A 97 -14.01 -12.86 20.04
CA ALA A 97 -14.77 -13.92 19.37
C ALA A 97 -14.48 -13.96 17.86
N GLU A 98 -14.39 -12.79 17.21
CA GLU A 98 -14.03 -12.66 15.79
C GLU A 98 -12.61 -13.16 15.51
N PHE A 99 -11.66 -12.89 16.42
CA PHE A 99 -10.30 -13.43 16.36
C PHE A 99 -10.29 -14.96 16.23
N LEU A 100 -11.07 -15.66 17.06
CA LEU A 100 -11.19 -17.12 16.99
C LEU A 100 -11.72 -17.58 15.63
N LEU A 101 -12.72 -16.87 15.09
CA LEU A 101 -13.32 -17.19 13.80
C LEU A 101 -12.31 -17.02 12.64
N LEU A 102 -11.53 -15.94 12.66
CA LEU A 102 -10.50 -15.67 11.64
C LEU A 102 -9.40 -16.73 11.67
N VAL A 103 -8.92 -17.10 12.86
CA VAL A 103 -7.88 -18.13 13.01
C VAL A 103 -8.41 -19.52 12.62
N GLN A 104 -9.64 -19.87 13.03
CA GLN A 104 -10.27 -21.13 12.60
C GLN A 104 -10.42 -21.20 11.08
N ASN A 105 -10.82 -20.11 10.43
CA ASN A 105 -10.93 -20.03 8.97
C ASN A 105 -9.57 -20.29 8.29
N LEU A 106 -8.48 -19.74 8.85
CA LEU A 106 -7.12 -20.04 8.37
C LEU A 106 -6.78 -21.52 8.53
N ILE A 107 -7.05 -22.12 9.69
CA ILE A 107 -6.82 -23.55 9.95
C ILE A 107 -7.58 -24.42 8.94
N ASP A 108 -8.86 -24.12 8.71
CA ASP A 108 -9.72 -24.87 7.81
C ASP A 108 -9.19 -24.80 6.37
N ARG A 109 -8.80 -23.61 5.90
CA ARG A 109 -8.23 -23.41 4.56
C ARG A 109 -6.89 -24.12 4.36
N VAL A 110 -5.99 -24.04 5.34
CA VAL A 110 -4.69 -24.73 5.30
C VAL A 110 -4.89 -26.24 5.31
N SER A 111 -5.80 -26.73 6.15
CA SER A 111 -6.13 -28.16 6.22
C SER A 111 -6.77 -28.67 4.93
N GLU A 112 -7.62 -27.87 4.28
CA GLU A 112 -8.19 -28.21 2.98
C GLU A 112 -7.12 -28.24 1.88
N SER A 113 -6.19 -27.28 1.88
CA SER A 113 -5.04 -27.28 0.95
C SER A 113 -4.17 -28.53 1.12
N MET A 114 -3.89 -28.91 2.38
CA MET A 114 -3.17 -30.13 2.70
C MET A 114 -3.89 -31.39 2.17
N ARG A 115 -5.21 -31.51 2.33
CA ARG A 115 -6.00 -32.64 1.79
C ARG A 115 -5.95 -32.70 0.27
N LYS A 116 -6.07 -31.55 -0.41
CA LYS A 116 -5.97 -31.47 -1.88
C LYS A 116 -4.62 -31.97 -2.38
N ASN A 117 -3.54 -31.66 -1.66
CA ASN A 117 -2.20 -32.15 -2.03
C ASN A 117 -2.08 -33.67 -1.88
N PHE A 118 -2.68 -34.28 -0.85
CA PHE A 118 -2.73 -35.74 -0.69
C PHE A 118 -3.57 -36.43 -1.77
N ASP A 119 -4.70 -35.83 -2.16
CA ASP A 119 -5.56 -36.36 -3.23
C ASP A 119 -4.82 -36.34 -4.58
N LEU A 120 -4.07 -35.28 -4.87
CA LEU A 120 -3.21 -35.17 -6.06
C LEU A 120 -2.10 -36.23 -6.05
N GLU A 121 -1.40 -36.42 -4.93
CA GLU A 121 -0.37 -37.46 -4.78
C GLU A 121 -0.94 -38.87 -5.03
N SER A 122 -2.18 -39.11 -4.60
CA SER A 122 -2.87 -40.40 -4.79
C SER A 122 -3.23 -40.63 -6.26
N ILE A 123 -3.73 -39.60 -6.95
CA ILE A 123 -4.08 -39.67 -8.37
C ILE A 123 -2.83 -39.83 -9.26
N GLU A 124 -1.72 -39.16 -8.94
CA GLU A 124 -0.46 -39.33 -9.67
C GLU A 124 0.08 -40.76 -9.54
N LYS A 125 0.07 -41.33 -8.33
CA LYS A 125 0.45 -42.73 -8.08
C LYS A 125 -0.45 -43.75 -8.77
N GLU A 126 -1.73 -43.43 -8.97
CA GLU A 126 -2.65 -44.29 -9.72
C GLU A 126 -2.41 -44.23 -11.23
N LYS A 127 -2.17 -43.03 -11.79
CA LYS A 127 -1.79 -42.86 -13.21
C LYS A 127 -0.46 -43.53 -13.55
N GLU A 128 0.53 -43.50 -12.64
CA GLU A 128 1.78 -44.25 -12.80
C GLU A 128 1.56 -45.76 -12.85
N LYS A 129 0.55 -46.29 -12.13
CA LYS A 129 0.19 -47.72 -12.17
C LYS A 129 -0.60 -48.11 -13.41
N GLU A 130 -1.44 -47.21 -13.94
CA GLU A 130 -2.22 -47.45 -15.15
C GLU A 130 -1.40 -47.25 -16.44
N GLY A 131 -0.38 -46.38 -16.43
CA GLY A 131 0.56 -46.22 -17.55
C GLY A 131 1.57 -47.36 -17.72
N LEU A 132 1.58 -48.34 -16.82
CA LEU A 132 2.49 -49.50 -16.84
C LEU A 132 2.01 -50.68 -17.70
N SER A 133 0.94 -50.53 -18.49
CA SER A 133 0.54 -51.54 -19.46
C SER A 133 1.05 -51.23 -20.88
N GLU A 134 2.07 -52.00 -21.24
CA GLU A 134 2.50 -52.38 -22.59
C GLU A 134 3.31 -51.35 -23.41
N SER A 135 4.63 -51.57 -23.38
CA SER A 135 5.63 -51.29 -24.43
C SER A 135 6.37 -49.95 -24.46
N GLU A 136 7.22 -49.65 -23.48
CA GLU A 136 8.34 -48.70 -23.69
C GLU A 136 9.67 -49.18 -23.09
N SER A 137 10.75 -48.72 -23.71
CA SER A 137 12.12 -49.26 -23.61
C SER A 137 12.80 -48.97 -22.26
N PHE A 138 13.78 -49.80 -21.90
CA PHE A 138 14.42 -49.82 -20.58
C PHE A 138 15.27 -48.57 -20.26
N GLU A 139 15.49 -47.68 -21.23
CA GLU A 139 16.36 -46.50 -21.11
C GLU A 139 15.58 -45.19 -20.84
N GLU A 140 14.35 -45.04 -21.36
CA GLU A 140 13.43 -43.94 -21.00
C GLU A 140 12.87 -44.08 -19.57
N ARG A 141 12.84 -45.30 -19.04
CA ARG A 141 12.38 -45.61 -17.68
C ARG A 141 13.26 -44.99 -16.58
N ALA A 142 14.55 -44.77 -16.85
CA ALA A 142 15.48 -44.22 -15.87
C ALA A 142 15.42 -42.69 -15.76
N GLU A 143 15.17 -41.98 -16.87
CA GLU A 143 15.00 -40.51 -16.86
C GLU A 143 13.64 -40.08 -16.30
N PHE A 144 12.59 -40.91 -16.45
CA PHE A 144 11.25 -40.60 -15.93
C PHE A 144 11.13 -40.86 -14.42
N LEU A 145 11.73 -41.94 -13.90
CA LEU A 145 11.77 -42.25 -12.46
C LEU A 145 12.61 -41.23 -11.66
N GLY A 146 13.67 -40.68 -12.26
CA GLY A 146 14.47 -39.62 -11.63
C GLY A 146 13.69 -38.32 -11.42
N LYS A 147 12.73 -37.99 -12.30
CA LYS A 147 11.87 -36.80 -12.16
C LYS A 147 10.71 -37.03 -11.17
N SER A 148 10.16 -38.24 -11.09
CA SER A 148 9.04 -38.54 -10.18
C SER A 148 9.47 -38.67 -8.72
N GLU A 149 10.69 -39.16 -8.45
CA GLU A 149 11.26 -39.16 -7.09
C GLU A 149 11.54 -37.74 -6.57
N ASP A 150 12.02 -36.82 -7.43
CA ASP A 150 12.19 -35.40 -7.06
C ASP A 150 10.83 -34.73 -6.78
N THR A 151 9.83 -34.94 -7.65
CA THR A 151 8.50 -34.32 -7.49
C THR A 151 7.75 -34.88 -6.26
N GLY A 152 7.85 -36.20 -6.01
CA GLY A 152 7.25 -36.86 -4.85
C GLY A 152 7.93 -36.54 -3.52
N LYS A 153 9.18 -36.07 -3.55
CA LYS A 153 9.91 -35.56 -2.38
C LYS A 153 9.51 -34.13 -2.06
N ASP A 154 9.44 -33.26 -3.07
CA ASP A 154 9.00 -31.87 -2.92
C ASP A 154 7.58 -31.76 -2.34
N LEU A 155 6.66 -32.65 -2.75
CA LEU A 155 5.29 -32.70 -2.22
C LEU A 155 5.23 -33.16 -0.75
N ARG A 156 6.09 -34.10 -0.33
CA ARG A 156 6.15 -34.54 1.08
C ARG A 156 6.73 -33.46 1.98
N ASP A 157 7.78 -32.77 1.51
CA ASP A 157 8.38 -31.66 2.23
C ASP A 157 7.36 -30.50 2.38
N ALA A 158 6.59 -30.19 1.33
CA ALA A 158 5.48 -29.22 1.39
C ALA A 158 4.35 -29.64 2.36
N SER A 159 4.02 -30.94 2.44
CA SER A 159 3.02 -31.44 3.40
C SER A 159 3.46 -31.29 4.87
N GLY A 160 4.76 -31.47 5.14
CA GLY A 160 5.34 -31.26 6.46
C GLY A 160 5.36 -29.79 6.86
N GLU A 161 5.60 -28.88 5.90
CA GLU A 161 5.50 -27.43 6.12
C GLU A 161 4.08 -27.00 6.48
N LEU A 162 3.06 -27.50 5.78
CA LEU A 162 1.66 -27.20 6.09
C LEU A 162 1.23 -27.76 7.46
N ASP A 163 1.71 -28.95 7.86
CA ASP A 163 1.45 -29.49 9.22
C ASP A 163 2.01 -28.57 10.31
N SER A 164 3.23 -28.08 10.11
CA SER A 164 3.83 -27.09 11.01
C SER A 164 2.99 -25.80 11.09
N CYS A 165 2.43 -25.35 9.98
CA CYS A 165 1.57 -24.16 9.94
C CYS A 165 0.28 -24.36 10.74
N VAL A 166 -0.40 -25.50 10.57
CA VAL A 166 -1.62 -25.84 11.31
C VAL A 166 -1.32 -25.86 12.82
N ARG A 167 -0.22 -26.49 13.24
CA ARG A 167 0.17 -26.54 14.65
C ARG A 167 0.42 -25.17 15.27
N ILE A 168 0.99 -24.23 14.51
CA ILE A 168 1.17 -22.84 14.98
C ILE A 168 -0.16 -22.11 15.03
N LEU A 169 -1.01 -22.25 14.02
CA LEU A 169 -2.35 -21.63 14.02
C LEU A 169 -3.23 -22.17 15.16
N ASP A 170 -3.14 -23.46 15.50
CA ASP A 170 -3.82 -24.04 16.65
C ASP A 170 -3.37 -23.39 17.97
N ARG A 171 -2.06 -23.13 18.14
CA ARG A 171 -1.56 -22.39 19.31
C ARG A 171 -2.07 -20.95 19.33
N VAL A 172 -2.15 -20.29 18.18
CA VAL A 172 -2.76 -18.95 18.07
C VAL A 172 -4.26 -19.01 18.43
N LEU A 173 -4.97 -20.07 18.05
CA LEU A 173 -6.36 -20.29 18.43
C LEU A 173 -6.49 -20.48 19.95
N GLU A 174 -5.64 -21.30 20.57
CA GLU A 174 -5.60 -21.51 22.02
C GLU A 174 -5.33 -20.21 22.80
N LEU A 175 -4.46 -19.34 22.29
CA LEU A 175 -4.25 -18.00 22.84
C LEU A 175 -5.58 -17.23 22.88
N GLY A 176 -6.35 -17.25 21.78
CA GLY A 176 -7.67 -16.61 21.72
C GLY A 176 -8.66 -17.22 22.72
N VAL A 177 -8.67 -18.54 22.86
CA VAL A 177 -9.59 -19.27 23.76
C VAL A 177 -9.31 -18.92 25.21
N ASN A 178 -8.03 -18.90 25.60
CA ASN A 178 -7.63 -18.51 26.95
C ASN A 178 -8.00 -17.05 27.25
N ARG A 179 -7.91 -16.16 26.26
CA ARG A 179 -8.30 -14.75 26.38
C ARG A 179 -9.82 -14.54 26.48
N LEU A 180 -10.64 -15.53 26.09
CA LEU A 180 -12.10 -15.44 26.20
C LEU A 180 -12.62 -15.96 27.55
N LYS A 181 -11.78 -16.61 28.37
CA LYS A 181 -12.17 -17.10 29.69
C LYS A 181 -12.44 -15.93 30.66
N PRO A 182 -13.54 -15.94 31.42
CA PRO A 182 -13.80 -14.92 32.44
C PRO A 182 -12.78 -14.97 33.57
N HIS A 183 -12.46 -13.81 34.17
CA HIS A 183 -11.44 -13.71 35.23
C HIS A 183 -11.87 -14.34 36.58
N SER A 184 -13.10 -14.85 36.72
CA SER A 184 -13.70 -15.22 38.02
C SER A 184 -14.51 -16.54 38.04
N VAL A 185 -14.24 -17.51 37.16
CA VAL A 185 -14.92 -18.82 37.26
C VAL A 185 -14.10 -19.78 38.13
N VAL A 186 -14.12 -19.54 39.44
CA VAL A 186 -14.17 -20.63 40.43
C VAL A 186 -15.65 -20.98 40.56
N VAL A 187 -16.20 -21.75 39.62
CA VAL A 187 -17.50 -22.37 39.82
C VAL A 187 -17.22 -23.74 40.44
N GLY A 188 -17.58 -23.85 41.71
CA GLY A 188 -17.45 -25.09 42.49
C GLY A 188 -18.18 -26.24 41.80
N ALA A 189 -17.41 -27.17 41.27
CA ALA A 189 -17.85 -28.54 41.11
C ALA A 189 -17.64 -29.23 42.46
N ALA A 190 -18.74 -29.71 43.04
CA ALA A 190 -18.74 -30.45 44.29
C ALA A 190 -17.80 -31.67 44.20
N ASP A 191 -16.95 -31.80 45.22
CA ASP A 191 -16.24 -32.98 45.72
C ASP A 191 -16.24 -34.21 44.79
N THR A 192 -15.14 -34.39 44.06
CA THR A 192 -14.62 -35.75 43.81
C THR A 192 -13.10 -35.71 43.96
N ASP A 193 -12.67 -36.24 45.10
CA ASP A 193 -11.29 -36.40 45.54
C ASP A 193 -10.51 -37.30 44.57
N GLY A 194 -9.34 -36.85 44.10
CA GLY A 194 -8.53 -37.56 43.11
C GLY A 194 -7.35 -36.78 42.51
N GLY A 195 -6.46 -36.26 43.36
CA GLY A 195 -5.04 -35.95 43.13
C GLY A 195 -4.46 -35.57 41.75
N SER A 196 -3.84 -34.38 41.74
CA SER A 196 -2.73 -33.90 40.88
C SER A 196 -3.09 -33.56 39.42
N GLU A 197 -2.84 -32.38 38.86
CA GLU A 197 -2.03 -31.21 39.23
C GLU A 197 -2.77 -29.95 38.73
N ASN A 198 -2.42 -28.79 39.28
CA ASN A 198 -2.93 -27.49 38.84
C ASN A 198 -2.78 -27.30 37.31
N GLU A 199 -3.87 -27.33 36.56
CA GLU A 199 -3.95 -26.70 35.24
C GLU A 199 -3.99 -25.17 35.42
N ALA A 200 -2.88 -24.60 35.86
CA ALA A 200 -2.62 -23.19 35.60
C ALA A 200 -2.62 -23.05 34.07
N ALA A 201 -3.54 -22.24 33.55
CA ALA A 201 -3.67 -21.97 32.12
C ALA A 201 -2.28 -21.77 31.50
N GLY A 202 -1.84 -22.74 30.70
CA GLY A 202 -0.52 -22.71 30.10
C GLY A 202 -0.36 -21.42 29.30
N VAL A 203 0.61 -20.59 29.69
CA VAL A 203 0.98 -19.40 28.91
C VAL A 203 1.39 -19.92 27.54
N VAL A 204 0.60 -19.60 26.52
CA VAL A 204 0.93 -19.95 25.13
C VAL A 204 2.07 -19.03 24.70
N SER A 205 3.31 -19.46 24.90
CA SER A 205 4.47 -18.77 24.35
C SER A 205 4.58 -19.11 22.87
N ILE A 206 4.69 -18.12 21.98
CA ILE A 206 5.02 -18.31 20.56
C ILE A 206 6.23 -17.44 20.26
N GLU A 207 7.25 -18.01 19.65
CA GLU A 207 8.47 -17.28 19.26
C GLU A 207 8.38 -16.77 17.81
N GLU A 208 9.07 -15.66 17.52
CA GLU A 208 9.08 -15.05 16.18
C GLU A 208 9.57 -16.04 15.10
N GLY A 209 10.57 -16.87 15.44
CA GLY A 209 11.11 -17.89 14.54
C GLY A 209 10.10 -18.98 14.17
N GLU A 210 9.13 -19.26 15.04
CA GLU A 210 8.08 -20.25 14.76
C GLU A 210 7.05 -19.73 13.76
N LEU A 211 6.79 -18.41 13.74
CA LEU A 211 5.84 -17.79 12.82
C LEU A 211 6.36 -17.70 11.38
N ILE A 212 7.65 -18.00 11.15
CA ILE A 212 8.26 -18.00 9.81
C ILE A 212 7.59 -19.03 8.89
N CYS A 213 7.14 -20.18 9.42
CA CYS A 213 6.48 -21.20 8.59
C CYS A 213 5.18 -20.68 7.94
N LEU A 214 4.52 -19.69 8.55
CA LEU A 214 3.27 -19.12 8.04
C LEU A 214 3.45 -18.24 6.80
N ARG A 215 4.68 -17.95 6.35
CA ARG A 215 4.95 -17.06 5.20
C ARG A 215 4.19 -17.45 3.94
N SER A 216 4.19 -18.74 3.59
CA SER A 216 3.44 -19.26 2.43
C SER A 216 1.93 -19.14 2.64
N VAL A 217 1.44 -19.41 3.84
CA VAL A 217 0.02 -19.29 4.19
C VAL A 217 -0.46 -17.84 4.13
N VAL A 218 0.36 -16.89 4.58
CA VAL A 218 0.11 -15.44 4.47
C VAL A 218 0.01 -15.03 3.00
N TRP A 219 0.83 -15.61 2.12
CA TRP A 219 0.75 -15.35 0.69
C TRP A 219 -0.61 -15.76 0.09
N GLU A 220 -1.13 -16.92 0.47
CA GLU A 220 -2.38 -17.46 -0.07
C GLU A 220 -3.63 -16.84 0.55
N ASN A 221 -3.56 -16.41 1.83
CA ASN A 221 -4.71 -15.96 2.62
C ASN A 221 -4.61 -14.51 3.09
N ARG A 222 -4.07 -13.63 2.23
CA ARG A 222 -3.76 -12.21 2.53
C ARG A 222 -4.92 -11.48 3.19
N ASP A 223 -6.12 -11.58 2.61
CA ASP A 223 -7.30 -10.86 3.10
C ASP A 223 -7.72 -11.30 4.52
N VAL A 224 -7.53 -12.58 4.85
CA VAL A 224 -7.87 -13.11 6.19
C VAL A 224 -6.82 -12.70 7.21
N PHE A 225 -5.54 -12.69 6.84
CA PHE A 225 -4.47 -12.18 7.70
C PHE A 225 -4.56 -10.67 7.89
N ASP A 226 -4.98 -9.92 6.89
CA ASP A 226 -5.22 -8.48 6.99
C ASP A 226 -6.36 -8.19 7.99
N ALA A 227 -7.49 -8.89 7.84
CA ALA A 227 -8.59 -8.82 8.80
C ALA A 227 -8.14 -9.23 10.21
N LEU A 228 -7.29 -10.26 10.34
CA LEU A 228 -6.73 -10.69 11.62
C LEU A 228 -5.83 -9.61 12.23
N CYS A 229 -4.94 -9.00 11.44
CA CYS A 229 -4.06 -7.93 11.92
C CYS A 229 -4.84 -6.69 12.34
N TRP A 230 -5.89 -6.32 11.59
CA TRP A 230 -6.79 -5.24 11.95
C TRP A 230 -7.57 -5.53 13.24
N ASN A 231 -8.05 -6.77 13.38
CA ASN A 231 -8.73 -7.22 14.58
C ASN A 231 -7.80 -7.18 15.80
N ILE A 232 -6.56 -7.65 15.66
CA ILE A 232 -5.52 -7.54 16.70
C ILE A 232 -5.27 -6.06 17.04
N GLN A 233 -5.06 -5.22 16.04
CA GLN A 233 -4.82 -3.79 16.25
C GLN A 233 -5.97 -3.15 17.03
N SER A 234 -7.20 -3.50 16.71
CA SER A 234 -8.40 -2.98 17.38
C SER A 234 -8.50 -3.43 18.83
N GLN A 235 -7.99 -4.61 19.17
CA GLN A 235 -7.91 -5.10 20.56
C GLN A 235 -6.77 -4.47 21.37
N VAL A 236 -5.72 -4.00 20.70
CA VAL A 236 -4.51 -3.46 21.32
C VAL A 236 -4.53 -1.92 21.37
N ARG A 237 -5.32 -1.23 20.54
CA ARG A 237 -5.50 0.23 20.56
C ARG A 237 -5.83 0.71 21.98
N GLY A 238 -4.98 1.58 22.54
CA GLY A 238 -5.07 2.06 23.93
C GLY A 238 -4.06 1.45 24.90
N TRP A 239 -3.33 0.41 24.49
CA TRP A 239 -2.20 -0.19 25.24
C TRP A 239 -0.84 0.38 24.81
N GLU A 240 -0.77 1.65 24.41
CA GLU A 240 0.48 2.36 24.07
C GLU A 240 1.47 2.30 25.26
N GLY A 241 2.25 1.23 25.29
CA GLY A 241 3.32 0.93 26.24
C GLY A 241 4.56 0.40 25.54
N TYR A 242 4.59 0.44 24.21
CA TYR A 242 5.78 0.23 23.39
C TYR A 242 5.99 1.43 22.47
N ASP A 243 6.12 2.60 23.09
CA ASP A 243 6.69 3.77 22.45
C ASP A 243 8.21 3.56 22.35
N SER A 244 8.66 3.09 21.18
CA SER A 244 10.04 3.34 20.74
C SER A 244 10.21 4.78 20.23
N SER A 245 9.13 5.59 20.25
CA SER A 245 9.16 7.01 19.94
C SER A 245 8.99 7.82 21.23
N GLY A 246 9.99 8.62 21.60
CA GLY A 246 10.03 9.36 22.87
C GLY A 246 9.12 10.59 22.91
N LEU A 247 7.82 10.45 22.61
CA LEU A 247 6.86 11.55 22.64
C LEU A 247 5.59 11.15 23.40
N ALA A 248 5.70 11.14 24.72
CA ALA A 248 4.60 10.96 25.65
C ALA A 248 3.54 12.06 25.47
N ILE A 249 2.44 11.75 24.79
CA ILE A 249 1.16 12.42 24.99
C ILE A 249 0.33 11.48 25.85
N THR A 250 0.24 11.80 27.14
CA THR A 250 -0.57 11.09 28.13
C THR A 250 -2.05 11.15 27.73
N LEU A 251 -2.51 10.20 26.91
CA LEU A 251 -3.93 9.92 26.75
C LEU A 251 -4.40 9.14 27.98
N ARG A 252 -5.45 9.67 28.60
CA ARG A 252 -6.01 9.15 29.84
C ARG A 252 -6.35 7.67 29.67
N ARG A 253 -5.69 6.85 30.47
CA ARG A 253 -6.02 5.44 30.71
C ARG A 253 -7.49 5.36 31.10
N ASP A 254 -8.30 4.70 30.29
CA ASP A 254 -9.61 4.24 30.76
C ASP A 254 -9.33 3.14 31.80
N GLU A 255 -9.77 3.36 33.03
CA GLU A 255 -9.61 2.43 34.16
C GLU A 255 -10.34 1.08 33.94
N ASN A 256 -11.00 0.92 32.78
CA ASN A 256 -11.79 -0.25 32.36
C ASN A 256 -11.12 -1.12 31.28
N ALA A 257 -9.88 -0.84 30.86
CA ALA A 257 -9.15 -1.74 29.96
C ALA A 257 -8.71 -3.00 30.74
N GLY A 258 -9.55 -4.04 30.74
CA GLY A 258 -9.28 -5.32 31.41
C GLY A 258 -7.85 -5.80 31.18
N GLU A 259 -7.17 -6.25 32.24
CA GLU A 259 -5.76 -6.63 32.24
C GLU A 259 -5.48 -7.72 31.20
N MET A 260 -5.00 -7.33 30.01
CA MET A 260 -4.40 -8.25 29.04
C MET A 260 -2.98 -8.55 29.50
N SER A 261 -2.58 -9.82 29.48
CA SER A 261 -1.21 -10.18 29.91
C SER A 261 -0.18 -9.56 28.96
N LYS A 262 0.96 -9.14 29.52
CA LYS A 262 2.08 -8.61 28.72
C LYS A 262 2.61 -9.66 27.73
N GLU A 263 2.56 -10.94 28.09
CA GLU A 263 2.94 -12.03 27.20
C GLU A 263 1.96 -12.15 26.02
N ASP A 264 0.66 -12.04 26.25
CA ASP A 264 -0.35 -12.10 25.17
C ASP A 264 -0.15 -10.95 24.18
N LEU A 265 0.05 -9.74 24.69
CA LEU A 265 0.38 -8.56 23.89
C LEU A 265 1.60 -8.78 23.00
N LYS A 266 2.65 -9.39 23.57
CA LYS A 266 3.87 -9.70 22.84
C LYS A 266 3.57 -10.68 21.69
N VAL A 267 2.81 -11.75 21.94
CA VAL A 267 2.48 -12.74 20.91
C VAL A 267 1.61 -12.12 19.81
N LEU A 268 0.62 -11.30 20.17
CA LEU A 268 -0.22 -10.59 19.20
C LEU A 268 0.60 -9.63 18.30
N GLY A 269 1.54 -8.89 18.89
CA GLY A 269 2.45 -8.04 18.13
C GLY A 269 3.38 -8.84 17.22
N LEU A 270 3.86 -10.01 17.66
CA LEU A 270 4.66 -10.91 16.83
C LEU A 270 3.88 -11.44 15.62
N ILE A 271 2.57 -11.72 15.77
CA ILE A 271 1.72 -12.13 14.64
C ILE A 271 1.66 -11.01 13.59
N GLN A 272 1.34 -9.78 14.00
CA GLN A 272 1.28 -8.63 13.09
C GLN A 272 2.64 -8.39 12.40
N ARG A 273 3.73 -8.40 13.17
CA ARG A 273 5.09 -8.23 12.66
C ARG A 273 5.47 -9.31 11.64
N SER A 274 5.16 -10.57 11.93
CA SER A 274 5.44 -11.69 11.03
C SER A 274 4.69 -11.57 9.70
N VAL A 275 3.42 -11.15 9.74
CA VAL A 275 2.61 -10.90 8.54
C VAL A 275 3.23 -9.79 7.68
N GLN A 276 3.66 -8.68 8.30
CA GLN A 276 4.32 -7.60 7.57
C GLN A 276 5.64 -8.02 6.94
N LEU A 277 6.49 -8.76 7.68
CA LEU A 277 7.73 -9.32 7.15
C LEU A 277 7.47 -10.27 5.98
N ALA A 278 6.43 -11.10 6.05
CA ALA A 278 6.04 -11.98 4.95
C ALA A 278 5.62 -11.21 3.69
N HIS A 279 4.90 -10.09 3.84
CA HIS A 279 4.58 -9.21 2.71
C HIS A 279 5.83 -8.57 2.12
N LEU A 280 6.72 -8.03 2.94
CA LEU A 280 7.96 -7.39 2.48
C LEU A 280 8.90 -8.38 1.81
N ASP A 281 9.09 -9.57 2.36
CA ASP A 281 9.95 -10.59 1.76
C ASP A 281 9.39 -11.08 0.43
N ALA A 282 8.08 -11.27 0.34
CA ALA A 282 7.46 -11.62 -0.92
C ALA A 282 7.51 -10.49 -1.96
N MET A 283 7.47 -9.22 -1.55
CA MET A 283 7.75 -8.10 -2.45
C MET A 283 9.18 -8.18 -2.97
N LYS A 284 10.17 -8.51 -2.12
CA LYS A 284 11.56 -8.69 -2.56
C LYS A 284 11.71 -9.85 -3.55
N GLU A 285 11.00 -10.96 -3.36
CA GLU A 285 11.02 -12.07 -4.33
C GLU A 285 10.37 -11.66 -5.67
N CYS A 286 9.17 -11.06 -5.66
CA CYS A 286 8.54 -10.55 -6.88
C CYS A 286 9.44 -9.53 -7.61
N MET A 287 10.20 -8.72 -6.88
CA MET A 287 11.17 -7.80 -7.46
C MET A 287 12.31 -8.52 -8.19
N LYS A 288 12.83 -9.62 -7.64
CA LYS A 288 13.87 -10.42 -8.30
C LYS A 288 13.36 -11.01 -9.61
N ASP A 289 12.09 -11.41 -9.64
CA ASP A 289 11.42 -11.98 -10.81
C ASP A 289 11.01 -10.91 -11.85
N GLY A 290 11.15 -9.62 -11.52
CA GLY A 290 10.72 -8.51 -12.36
C GLY A 290 9.19 -8.33 -12.42
N ASP A 291 8.45 -9.01 -11.53
CA ASP A 291 7.00 -8.92 -11.42
C ASP A 291 6.59 -7.67 -10.63
N VAL A 292 6.52 -6.54 -11.33
CA VAL A 292 6.05 -5.28 -10.74
C VAL A 292 4.61 -5.41 -10.22
N ASP A 293 3.78 -6.22 -10.89
CA ASP A 293 2.35 -6.30 -10.58
C ASP A 293 2.13 -7.06 -9.27
N GLY A 294 2.87 -8.15 -9.06
CA GLY A 294 2.94 -8.86 -7.80
C GLY A 294 3.36 -7.95 -6.65
N VAL A 295 4.38 -7.11 -6.84
CA VAL A 295 4.84 -6.16 -5.81
C VAL A 295 3.77 -5.13 -5.46
N VAL A 296 3.18 -4.47 -6.47
CA VAL A 296 2.22 -3.38 -6.25
C VAL A 296 0.96 -3.87 -5.56
N SER A 297 0.53 -5.10 -5.86
CA SER A 297 -0.63 -5.74 -5.20
C SER A 297 -0.44 -5.92 -3.69
N ARG A 298 0.81 -5.94 -3.20
CA ARG A 298 1.14 -6.15 -1.78
C ARG A 298 1.15 -4.89 -0.95
N ILE A 299 1.30 -3.73 -1.59
CA ILE A 299 1.32 -2.42 -0.92
C ILE A 299 0.05 -2.19 -0.09
N HIS A 300 -1.09 -2.71 -0.57
CA HIS A 300 -2.37 -2.59 0.11
C HIS A 300 -2.36 -3.16 1.54
N PHE A 301 -1.53 -4.16 1.83
CA PHE A 301 -1.48 -4.86 3.12
C PHE A 301 -0.39 -4.33 4.07
N LEU A 302 0.32 -3.26 3.69
CA LEU A 302 1.41 -2.73 4.50
C LEU A 302 0.90 -1.74 5.55
N HIS A 303 1.31 -1.96 6.79
CA HIS A 303 0.99 -1.12 7.94
C HIS A 303 2.22 -0.87 8.79
N LEU A 304 2.60 0.39 8.95
CA LEU A 304 3.83 0.80 9.66
C LEU A 304 3.76 0.55 11.18
N ASP A 305 2.56 0.49 11.75
CA ASP A 305 2.35 0.38 13.20
C ASP A 305 2.41 -1.07 13.73
N TYR A 306 2.72 -2.04 12.85
CA TYR A 306 2.71 -3.48 13.17
C TYR A 306 4.09 -4.00 13.60
N GLY A 307 4.95 -3.10 14.10
CA GLY A 307 6.18 -3.45 14.79
C GLY A 307 7.37 -3.80 13.90
N VAL A 308 7.31 -3.56 12.58
CA VAL A 308 8.47 -3.61 11.67
C VAL A 308 9.09 -2.22 11.57
N GLU A 309 10.42 -2.14 11.47
CA GLU A 309 11.11 -0.85 11.38
C GLU A 309 10.79 -0.13 10.06
N GLU A 310 10.55 1.18 10.13
CA GLU A 310 10.22 2.03 8.97
C GLU A 310 11.26 1.89 7.84
N ILE A 311 12.53 1.68 8.18
CA ILE A 311 13.62 1.52 7.22
C ILE A 311 13.45 0.29 6.31
N GLU A 312 12.83 -0.78 6.81
CA GLU A 312 12.58 -1.99 6.02
C GLU A 312 11.53 -1.71 4.93
N TYR A 313 10.44 -1.00 5.27
CA TYR A 313 9.48 -0.54 4.29
C TYR A 313 10.11 0.42 3.27
N ARG A 314 10.88 1.39 3.79
CA ARG A 314 11.51 2.42 2.97
C ARG A 314 12.45 1.83 1.93
N THR A 315 13.24 0.82 2.29
CA THR A 315 14.17 0.15 1.36
C THR A 315 13.43 -0.58 0.24
N VAL A 316 12.43 -1.40 0.57
CA VAL A 316 11.64 -2.14 -0.42
C VAL A 316 10.90 -1.18 -1.36
N LEU A 317 10.20 -0.18 -0.83
CA LEU A 317 9.47 0.81 -1.64
C LEU A 317 10.41 1.64 -2.50
N GLN A 318 11.61 1.98 -2.01
CA GLN A 318 12.60 2.69 -2.80
C GLN A 318 13.08 1.86 -3.99
N ASP A 319 13.29 0.57 -3.79
CA ASP A 319 13.71 -0.34 -4.86
C ASP A 319 12.60 -0.58 -5.88
N LEU A 320 11.33 -0.65 -5.45
CA LEU A 320 10.17 -0.62 -6.35
C LEU A 320 10.18 0.64 -7.23
N LEU A 321 10.35 1.81 -6.61
CA LEU A 321 10.32 3.08 -7.34
C LEU A 321 11.48 3.18 -8.35
N LYS A 322 12.67 2.68 -7.99
CA LYS A 322 13.81 2.59 -8.93
C LYS A 322 13.49 1.63 -10.08
N MET A 323 12.92 0.46 -9.78
CA MET A 323 12.55 -0.53 -10.78
C MET A 323 11.52 0.03 -11.77
N VAL A 324 10.47 0.69 -11.28
CA VAL A 324 9.45 1.33 -12.14
C VAL A 324 10.02 2.50 -12.93
N SER A 325 10.98 3.23 -12.36
CA SER A 325 11.64 4.35 -13.04
C SER A 325 12.75 3.90 -14.01
N SER A 326 13.14 2.63 -13.97
CA SER A 326 14.15 2.09 -14.88
C SER A 326 13.60 2.02 -16.31
N GLY A 327 14.42 2.39 -17.30
CA GLY A 327 14.00 2.46 -18.72
C GLY A 327 13.35 3.77 -19.16
N LYS A 328 13.29 4.80 -18.30
CA LYS A 328 12.84 6.15 -18.67
C LYS A 328 13.94 6.91 -19.43
N GLU A 329 13.97 6.79 -20.76
CA GLU A 329 14.94 7.53 -21.59
C GLU A 329 14.41 8.89 -22.09
N GLY A 330 13.08 9.06 -22.19
CA GLY A 330 12.47 10.26 -22.77
C GLY A 330 10.96 10.36 -22.55
N TYR A 331 10.29 11.18 -23.36
CA TYR A 331 8.83 11.21 -23.43
C TYR A 331 8.34 10.25 -24.53
N GLY A 332 7.37 9.39 -24.23
CA GLY A 332 6.91 8.35 -25.14
C GLY A 332 6.12 7.26 -24.40
N ASP A 333 6.02 6.08 -25.00
CA ASP A 333 5.27 4.95 -24.42
C ASP A 333 5.90 4.43 -23.13
N SER A 334 7.23 4.44 -23.02
CA SER A 334 7.94 4.09 -21.78
C SER A 334 7.59 5.03 -20.62
N TRP A 335 7.50 6.35 -20.88
CA TRP A 335 7.06 7.33 -19.86
C TRP A 335 5.61 7.11 -19.45
N ARG A 336 4.72 6.80 -20.41
CA ARG A 336 3.31 6.51 -20.13
C ARG A 336 3.17 5.29 -19.24
N ASN A 337 3.84 4.19 -19.59
CA ASN A 337 3.83 2.95 -18.81
C ASN A 337 4.37 3.18 -17.39
N MET A 338 5.52 3.85 -17.26
CA MET A 338 6.06 4.26 -15.95
C MET A 338 5.03 5.09 -15.15
N ARG A 339 4.35 6.04 -15.80
CA ARG A 339 3.35 6.89 -15.12
C ARG A 339 2.13 6.11 -14.67
N GLU A 340 1.64 5.16 -15.47
CA GLU A 340 0.53 4.28 -15.12
C GLU A 340 0.90 3.40 -13.92
N LYS A 341 2.09 2.81 -13.93
CA LYS A 341 2.62 2.05 -12.78
C LYS A 341 2.74 2.89 -11.51
N LEU A 342 3.28 4.11 -11.61
CA LEU A 342 3.34 5.04 -10.47
C LEU A 342 1.95 5.39 -9.93
N LEU A 343 0.97 5.66 -10.80
CA LEU A 343 -0.40 5.93 -10.39
C LEU A 343 -1.01 4.72 -9.68
N TRP A 344 -0.71 3.52 -10.14
CA TRP A 344 -1.20 2.30 -9.51
C TRP A 344 -0.59 2.09 -8.12
N ILE A 345 0.71 2.34 -7.93
CA ILE A 345 1.37 2.34 -6.62
C ILE A 345 0.66 3.30 -5.65
N TYR A 346 0.40 4.54 -6.07
CA TYR A 346 -0.30 5.50 -5.23
C TYR A 346 -1.74 5.05 -4.95
N SER A 347 -2.42 4.45 -5.92
CA SER A 347 -3.78 3.94 -5.73
C SER A 347 -3.83 2.81 -4.71
N THR A 348 -2.88 1.86 -4.74
CA THR A 348 -2.83 0.76 -3.77
C THR A 348 -2.38 1.24 -2.39
N ALA A 349 -1.46 2.20 -2.32
CA ALA A 349 -1.08 2.84 -1.06
C ALA A 349 -2.26 3.57 -0.41
N ILE A 350 -3.08 4.31 -1.17
CA ILE A 350 -4.29 4.94 -0.63
C ILE A 350 -5.30 3.88 -0.15
N ALA A 351 -5.42 2.77 -0.89
CA ALA A 351 -6.31 1.67 -0.51
C ALA A 351 -5.88 0.98 0.80
N SER A 352 -4.60 1.00 1.18
CA SER A 352 -4.09 0.43 2.44
C SER A 352 -4.64 1.10 3.72
N ASN A 353 -5.33 2.24 3.58
CA ASN A 353 -5.76 3.07 4.71
C ASN A 353 -4.61 3.52 5.63
N CYS A 354 -3.36 3.46 5.17
CA CYS A 354 -2.17 3.97 5.85
C CYS A 354 -1.70 5.28 5.19
N GLY A 355 -2.09 6.43 5.77
CA GLY A 355 -1.68 7.74 5.24
C GLY A 355 -0.17 7.94 5.21
N HIS A 356 0.53 7.45 6.24
CA HIS A 356 2.00 7.51 6.34
C HIS A 356 2.71 6.73 5.22
N LEU A 357 2.10 5.67 4.69
CA LEU A 357 2.65 4.95 3.53
C LEU A 357 2.71 5.83 2.28
N VAL A 358 1.67 6.64 2.06
CA VAL A 358 1.60 7.59 0.94
C VAL A 358 2.65 8.69 1.10
N GLU A 359 2.80 9.22 2.31
CA GLU A 359 3.84 10.21 2.65
C GLU A 359 5.25 9.64 2.41
N MET A 360 5.51 8.40 2.83
CA MET A 360 6.77 7.71 2.62
C MET A 360 7.09 7.53 1.13
N ILE A 361 6.12 7.07 0.32
CA ILE A 361 6.30 6.91 -1.13
C ILE A 361 6.59 8.26 -1.79
N GLN A 362 5.90 9.33 -1.38
CA GLN A 362 6.15 10.67 -1.88
C GLN A 362 7.56 11.16 -1.52
N ALA A 363 7.98 11.01 -0.26
CA ALA A 363 9.33 11.39 0.18
C ALA A 363 10.42 10.61 -0.57
N LEU A 364 10.22 9.31 -0.79
CA LEU A 364 11.13 8.48 -1.57
C LEU A 364 11.22 8.94 -3.04
N GLN A 365 10.10 9.29 -3.65
CA GLN A 365 10.07 9.82 -5.01
C GLN A 365 10.84 11.15 -5.10
N ASP A 366 10.69 12.00 -4.09
CA ASP A 366 11.39 13.29 -4.01
C ASP A 366 12.89 13.12 -3.81
N ASP A 367 13.30 12.17 -2.97
CA ASP A 367 14.72 11.83 -2.76
C ASP A 367 15.37 11.32 -4.05
N LEU A 368 14.67 10.47 -4.80
CA LEU A 368 15.14 9.96 -6.10
C LEU A 368 15.27 11.10 -7.11
N LEU A 369 14.29 12.00 -7.17
CA LEU A 369 14.32 13.16 -8.06
C LEU A 369 15.41 14.16 -7.66
N SER A 370 15.61 14.41 -6.37
CA SER A 370 16.68 15.29 -5.87
C SER A 370 18.06 14.78 -6.29
N LYS A 371 18.30 13.47 -6.17
CA LYS A 371 19.54 12.83 -6.65
C LYS A 371 19.71 12.98 -8.16
N GLU A 372 18.65 12.77 -8.94
CA GLU A 372 18.68 13.01 -10.40
C GLU A 372 19.10 14.46 -10.68
N ILE A 373 18.47 15.43 -10.02
CA ILE A 373 18.75 16.86 -10.22
C ILE A 373 20.20 17.22 -9.89
N GLU A 374 20.74 16.70 -8.78
CA GLU A 374 22.15 16.92 -8.40
C GLU A 374 23.13 16.39 -9.45
N VAL A 375 22.87 15.19 -9.98
CA VAL A 375 23.65 14.61 -11.07
C VAL A 375 23.62 15.50 -12.31
N TYR A 376 22.44 15.96 -12.74
CA TYR A 376 22.33 16.86 -13.90
C TYR A 376 23.02 18.20 -13.67
N ARG A 377 22.92 18.80 -12.47
CA ARG A 377 23.64 20.06 -12.16
C ARG A 377 25.15 19.90 -12.23
N SER A 378 25.69 18.72 -11.93
CA SER A 378 27.13 18.46 -12.03
C SER A 378 27.62 18.24 -13.47
N LEU A 379 26.74 17.76 -14.37
CA LEU A 379 27.07 17.41 -15.75
C LEU A 379 26.81 18.54 -16.74
N ASP A 380 25.76 19.35 -16.54
CA ASP A 380 25.32 20.34 -17.50
C ASP A 380 25.88 21.75 -17.22
N ASN A 381 26.78 22.19 -18.09
CA ASN A 381 27.30 23.57 -18.09
C ASN A 381 26.22 24.62 -18.39
N ASN A 382 25.09 24.24 -19.00
CA ASN A 382 24.00 25.13 -19.41
C ASN A 382 22.83 25.20 -18.42
N GLN A 383 22.84 24.40 -17.35
CA GLN A 383 21.82 24.32 -16.29
C GLN A 383 20.37 24.11 -16.79
N ILE A 384 20.18 23.40 -17.89
CA ILE A 384 18.85 23.10 -18.43
C ILE A 384 18.14 22.12 -17.48
N PRO A 385 16.90 22.43 -17.02
CA PRO A 385 16.12 21.49 -16.23
C PRO A 385 15.91 20.16 -16.97
N PRO A 386 16.09 19.00 -16.31
CA PRO A 386 15.96 17.68 -16.95
C PRO A 386 14.64 17.45 -17.70
N PRO A 387 13.46 17.92 -17.22
CA PRO A 387 12.22 17.80 -17.98
C PRO A 387 12.25 18.55 -19.32
N LEU A 388 12.89 19.72 -19.37
CA LEU A 388 13.01 20.51 -20.60
C LEU A 388 14.01 19.88 -21.57
N GLU A 389 15.10 19.33 -21.06
CA GLU A 389 16.08 18.62 -21.88
C GLU A 389 15.47 17.37 -22.54
N ARG A 390 14.69 16.58 -21.79
CA ARG A 390 13.95 15.43 -22.33
C ARG A 390 12.93 15.84 -23.40
N LEU A 391 12.30 17.00 -23.25
CA LEU A 391 11.41 17.55 -24.27
C LEU A 391 12.18 17.93 -25.54
N GLN A 392 13.36 18.52 -25.42
CA GLN A 392 14.20 18.84 -26.58
C GLN A 392 14.64 17.58 -27.32
N ARG A 393 15.12 16.56 -26.59
CA ARG A 393 15.50 15.27 -27.19
C ARG A 393 14.34 14.65 -27.98
N TYR A 394 13.15 14.63 -27.39
CA TYR A 394 11.94 14.17 -28.08
C TYR A 394 11.64 14.96 -29.37
N HIS A 395 11.81 16.28 -29.35
CA HIS A 395 11.61 17.11 -30.55
C HIS A 395 12.66 16.85 -31.65
N VAL A 396 13.89 16.49 -31.28
CA VAL A 396 14.96 16.14 -32.23
C VAL A 396 14.71 14.77 -32.87
N GLU A 397 14.19 13.83 -32.10
CA GLU A 397 13.87 12.46 -32.54
C GLU A 397 12.53 12.35 -33.28
N LEU A 398 11.78 13.46 -33.37
CA LEU A 398 10.44 13.48 -33.94
C LEU A 398 10.44 13.28 -35.46
N ASN A 399 9.66 12.31 -35.95
CA ASN A 399 9.38 12.17 -37.38
C ASN A 399 8.49 13.33 -37.87
N PRO A 400 8.71 13.84 -39.11
CA PRO A 400 7.96 14.97 -39.66
C PRO A 400 6.45 14.70 -39.84
N ASP A 401 6.04 13.43 -39.86
CA ASP A 401 4.65 13.00 -40.00
C ASP A 401 3.89 12.88 -38.66
N THR A 402 4.52 13.25 -37.54
CA THR A 402 3.93 13.07 -36.21
C THR A 402 2.78 14.06 -35.96
N GLU A 403 1.63 13.54 -35.52
CA GLU A 403 0.44 14.35 -35.27
C GLU A 403 0.64 15.42 -34.17
N THR A 404 0.01 16.58 -34.37
CA THR A 404 -0.01 17.68 -33.38
C THR A 404 -0.66 17.29 -32.04
N SER A 405 -1.56 16.31 -32.04
CA SER A 405 -2.20 15.69 -30.86
C SER A 405 -1.17 15.02 -29.95
N THR A 406 -0.20 14.32 -30.54
CA THR A 406 0.91 13.65 -29.85
C THR A 406 1.84 14.66 -29.17
N ILE A 407 2.15 15.76 -29.87
CA ILE A 407 2.99 16.84 -29.33
C ILE A 407 2.33 17.50 -28.10
N ASN A 408 1.03 17.80 -28.17
CA ASN A 408 0.31 18.37 -27.02
C ASN A 408 0.31 17.43 -25.81
N THR A 409 0.22 16.13 -26.05
CA THR A 409 0.28 15.11 -24.99
C THR A 409 1.64 15.11 -24.30
N VAL A 410 2.73 15.17 -25.08
CA VAL A 410 4.10 15.23 -24.56
C VAL A 410 4.39 16.53 -23.82
N VAL A 411 3.90 17.67 -24.32
CA VAL A 411 3.96 18.95 -23.58
C VAL A 411 3.23 18.83 -22.24
N GLY A 412 2.09 18.12 -22.19
CA GLY A 412 1.40 17.81 -20.94
C GLY A 412 2.24 16.97 -19.96
N PHE A 413 3.00 16.00 -20.47
CA PHE A 413 3.92 15.20 -19.66
C PHE A 413 5.08 16.05 -19.12
N CYS A 414 5.69 16.87 -19.97
CA CYS A 414 6.74 17.81 -19.59
C CYS A 414 6.27 18.80 -18.53
N MET A 415 5.07 19.37 -18.69
CA MET A 415 4.46 20.27 -17.71
C MET A 415 4.31 19.62 -16.33
N ARG A 416 3.84 18.37 -16.26
CA ARG A 416 3.70 17.64 -14.99
C ARG A 416 5.06 17.41 -14.32
N ASP A 417 6.04 16.95 -15.10
CA ASP A 417 7.41 16.76 -14.60
C ASP A 417 8.03 18.09 -14.14
N MET A 418 7.73 19.20 -14.81
CA MET A 418 8.19 20.54 -14.41
C MET A 418 7.62 20.97 -13.06
N TYR A 419 6.35 20.69 -12.77
CA TYR A 419 5.79 20.97 -11.45
C TYR A 419 6.45 20.13 -10.35
N HIS A 420 6.73 18.85 -10.61
CA HIS A 420 7.49 18.01 -9.68
C HIS A 420 8.91 18.52 -9.47
N TYR A 421 9.62 18.82 -10.56
CA TYR A 421 10.96 19.38 -10.53
C TYR A 421 11.03 20.69 -9.73
N ALA A 422 10.10 21.61 -9.98
CA ALA A 422 10.02 22.90 -9.30
C ALA A 422 9.77 22.75 -7.81
N ARG A 423 8.86 21.84 -7.42
CA ARG A 423 8.57 21.53 -6.01
C ARG A 423 9.80 21.00 -5.28
N VAL A 424 10.52 20.04 -5.86
CA VAL A 424 11.72 19.45 -5.24
C VAL A 424 12.92 20.40 -5.26
N SER A 425 13.09 21.19 -6.33
CA SER A 425 14.19 22.14 -6.45
C SER A 425 13.98 23.44 -5.67
N GLY A 426 12.78 23.71 -5.17
CA GLY A 426 12.42 24.99 -4.54
C GLY A 426 12.42 26.17 -5.52
N LEU A 427 12.21 25.92 -6.82
CA LEU A 427 12.23 26.94 -7.89
C LEU A 427 10.82 27.18 -8.44
N HIS A 428 10.59 28.36 -9.02
CA HIS A 428 9.32 28.63 -9.68
C HIS A 428 9.32 28.11 -11.13
N VAL A 429 8.29 27.38 -11.55
CA VAL A 429 8.22 26.79 -12.91
C VAL A 429 8.42 27.83 -14.01
N LEU A 430 7.77 29.00 -13.89
CA LEU A 430 7.92 30.07 -14.90
C LEU A 430 9.32 30.66 -14.93
N GLU A 431 10.01 30.73 -13.79
CA GLU A 431 11.39 31.23 -13.70
C GLU A 431 12.31 30.28 -14.47
N CYS A 432 12.23 28.97 -14.17
CA CYS A 432 12.98 27.93 -14.89
C CYS A 432 12.76 28.00 -16.41
N VAL A 433 11.50 28.11 -16.86
CA VAL A 433 11.15 28.17 -18.29
C VAL A 433 11.69 29.44 -18.95
N MET A 434 11.54 30.60 -18.28
CA MET A 434 12.02 31.89 -18.79
C MET A 434 13.55 31.90 -18.90
N ASP A 435 14.25 31.48 -17.86
CA ASP A 435 15.72 31.48 -17.82
C ASP A 435 16.30 30.55 -18.86
N THR A 436 15.73 29.35 -19.01
CA THR A 436 16.16 28.38 -20.03
C THR A 436 15.91 28.93 -21.43
N ALA A 437 14.73 29.53 -21.68
CA ALA A 437 14.41 30.11 -22.98
C ALA A 437 15.30 31.31 -23.34
N LEU A 438 15.57 32.22 -22.39
CA LEU A 438 16.46 33.37 -22.60
C LEU A 438 17.92 32.93 -22.78
N SER A 439 18.37 31.92 -22.03
CA SER A 439 19.69 31.31 -22.19
C SER A 439 19.85 30.70 -23.58
N ALA A 440 18.83 29.97 -24.07
CA ALA A 440 18.80 29.45 -25.45
C ALA A 440 18.85 30.58 -26.50
N VAL A 441 18.13 31.68 -26.29
CA VAL A 441 18.20 32.86 -27.19
C VAL A 441 19.60 33.47 -27.19
N LYS A 442 20.25 33.62 -26.02
CA LYS A 442 21.62 34.12 -25.90
C LYS A 442 22.62 33.25 -26.67
N ARG A 443 22.39 31.92 -26.72
CA ARG A 443 23.15 30.94 -27.51
C ARG A 443 22.73 30.84 -28.98
N GLU A 444 21.81 31.69 -29.44
CA GLU A 444 21.22 31.68 -30.80
C GLU A 444 20.41 30.40 -31.16
N GLN A 445 20.08 29.58 -30.17
CA GLN A 445 19.26 28.37 -30.34
C GLN A 445 17.76 28.72 -30.31
N LEU A 446 17.31 29.46 -31.33
CA LEU A 446 15.94 30.02 -31.35
C LEU A 446 14.83 28.96 -31.43
N GLN A 447 15.13 27.79 -32.02
CA GLN A 447 14.17 26.68 -32.06
C GLN A 447 14.01 26.02 -30.70
N GLU A 448 15.11 25.86 -29.95
CA GLU A 448 15.11 25.36 -28.57
C GLU A 448 14.22 26.24 -27.69
N ALA A 449 14.40 27.57 -27.77
CA ALA A 449 13.56 28.54 -27.06
C ALA A 449 12.08 28.44 -27.46
N SER A 450 11.79 28.27 -28.76
CA SER A 450 10.41 28.08 -29.23
C SER A 450 9.77 26.81 -28.69
N ASN A 451 10.51 25.70 -28.63
CA ASN A 451 10.03 24.42 -28.11
C ASN A 451 9.76 24.50 -26.60
N ILE A 452 10.66 25.11 -25.82
CA ILE A 452 10.46 25.34 -24.37
C ILE A 452 9.19 26.17 -24.11
N LEU A 453 8.95 27.18 -24.95
CA LEU A 453 7.79 28.06 -24.79
C LEU A 453 6.46 27.41 -25.20
N LEU A 454 6.45 26.17 -25.71
CA LEU A 454 5.22 25.39 -25.89
C LEU A 454 4.53 25.10 -24.56
N LEU A 455 5.28 24.99 -23.45
CA LEU A 455 4.73 24.81 -22.10
C LEU A 455 3.87 26.01 -21.69
N PHE A 456 4.30 27.23 -22.05
CA PHE A 456 3.63 28.48 -21.70
C PHE A 456 3.63 29.46 -22.88
N PRO A 457 2.73 29.27 -23.87
CA PRO A 457 2.73 30.09 -25.10
C PRO A 457 2.57 31.59 -24.84
N ARG A 458 1.94 31.97 -23.72
CA ARG A 458 1.75 33.38 -23.32
C ARG A 458 3.06 34.09 -22.96
N LEU A 459 4.15 33.36 -22.69
CA LEU A 459 5.47 33.93 -22.43
C LEU A 459 6.22 34.29 -23.71
N GLN A 460 5.79 33.79 -24.89
CA GLN A 460 6.50 34.01 -26.15
C GLN A 460 6.75 35.49 -26.48
N PRO A 461 5.76 36.42 -26.34
CA PRO A 461 6.00 37.84 -26.61
C PRO A 461 7.00 38.45 -25.64
N LEU A 462 6.97 38.03 -24.37
CA LEU A 462 7.88 38.54 -23.35
C LEU A 462 9.33 38.11 -23.64
N VAL A 463 9.55 36.81 -23.91
CA VAL A 463 10.86 36.30 -24.30
C VAL A 463 11.36 36.91 -25.60
N ALA A 464 10.47 37.16 -26.58
CA ALA A 464 10.84 37.84 -27.82
C ALA A 464 11.38 39.26 -27.56
N THR A 465 10.75 40.01 -26.64
CA THR A 465 11.20 41.36 -26.28
C THR A 465 12.50 41.35 -25.49
N MET A 466 12.59 40.56 -24.42
CA MET A 466 13.79 40.48 -23.57
C MET A 466 14.99 39.87 -24.31
N GLY A 467 14.73 38.87 -25.16
CA GLY A 467 15.75 38.21 -25.98
C GLY A 467 16.30 39.08 -27.12
N TRP A 468 15.58 40.14 -27.53
CA TRP A 468 16.04 41.06 -28.57
C TRP A 468 17.34 41.77 -28.19
N ASP A 469 17.46 42.16 -26.92
CA ASP A 469 18.63 42.85 -26.38
C ASP A 469 19.83 41.91 -26.23
N LEU A 470 19.57 40.62 -25.93
CA LEU A 470 20.59 39.57 -25.84
C LEU A 470 21.27 39.26 -27.19
N LEU A 471 20.68 39.68 -28.31
CA LEU A 471 21.19 39.48 -29.67
C LEU A 471 21.80 40.74 -30.28
N SER A 472 22.44 41.60 -29.47
CA SER A 472 23.08 42.83 -29.93
C SER A 472 24.02 42.62 -31.13
N GLY A 473 23.79 43.34 -32.22
CA GLY A 473 24.60 43.25 -33.45
C GLY A 473 24.19 42.13 -34.43
N LYS A 474 23.28 41.23 -34.04
CA LYS A 474 22.89 40.05 -34.84
C LYS A 474 21.51 40.24 -35.49
N THR A 475 21.45 41.01 -36.58
CA THR A 475 20.19 41.42 -37.24
C THR A 475 19.40 40.25 -37.83
N THR A 476 20.06 39.21 -38.33
CA THR A 476 19.44 37.98 -38.87
C THR A 476 18.78 37.15 -37.77
N ALA A 477 19.48 36.92 -36.66
CA ALA A 477 18.96 36.21 -35.50
C ALA A 477 17.76 36.94 -34.87
N ARG A 478 17.84 38.26 -34.73
CA ARG A 478 16.72 39.12 -34.28
C ARG A 478 15.48 38.99 -35.16
N ARG A 479 15.65 38.98 -36.49
CA ARG A 479 14.54 38.76 -37.43
C ARG A 479 13.91 37.38 -37.24
N LYS A 480 14.73 36.34 -37.10
CA LYS A 480 14.28 34.95 -36.90
C LYS A 480 13.56 34.77 -35.55
N LEU A 481 14.05 35.41 -34.48
CA LEU A 481 13.42 35.42 -33.15
C LEU A 481 11.99 35.96 -33.23
N MET A 482 11.82 37.12 -33.86
CA MET A 482 10.49 37.73 -34.04
C MET A 482 9.58 36.89 -34.94
N GLN A 483 10.13 36.26 -35.97
CA GLN A 483 9.32 35.37 -36.83
C GLN A 483 8.79 34.16 -36.07
N LEU A 484 9.60 33.54 -35.20
CA LEU A 484 9.22 32.34 -34.45
C LEU A 484 8.29 32.65 -33.27
N LEU A 485 8.67 33.59 -32.40
CA LEU A 485 7.98 33.80 -31.12
C LEU A 485 6.86 34.84 -31.16
N TRP A 486 6.88 35.77 -32.13
CA TRP A 486 5.88 36.84 -32.19
C TRP A 486 4.65 36.48 -33.03
N ARG A 487 4.79 35.55 -34.01
CA ARG A 487 3.74 35.25 -35.00
C ARG A 487 2.74 34.15 -34.59
N SER A 488 2.95 33.48 -33.46
CA SER A 488 2.09 32.40 -32.98
C SER A 488 0.86 32.97 -32.24
N LYS A 489 -0.32 32.95 -32.89
CA LYS A 489 -1.70 33.19 -32.39
C LYS A 489 -2.00 34.41 -31.47
N SER A 490 -1.04 35.27 -31.19
CA SER A 490 -1.16 36.48 -30.35
C SER A 490 -1.87 37.65 -31.03
N GLN A 491 -2.38 37.47 -32.27
CA GLN A 491 -3.12 38.48 -33.02
C GLN A 491 -4.36 39.02 -32.29
N VAL A 492 -4.86 38.33 -31.26
CA VAL A 492 -6.03 38.75 -30.47
C VAL A 492 -5.72 39.84 -29.43
N PHE A 493 -4.46 39.99 -28.98
CA PHE A 493 -3.99 41.16 -28.20
C PHE A 493 -3.15 42.11 -29.05
N GLY A 494 -3.51 42.20 -30.33
CA GLY A 494 -2.82 42.97 -31.35
C GLY A 494 -2.74 44.47 -31.06
N TRP A 495 -1.73 45.09 -31.66
CA TRP A 495 -1.58 46.53 -31.91
C TRP A 495 -1.22 47.43 -30.73
N LYS A 496 -1.76 47.25 -29.52
CA LYS A 496 -1.45 48.17 -28.38
C LYS A 496 0.00 48.06 -27.89
N ASN A 497 0.55 46.85 -27.80
CA ASN A 497 1.94 46.64 -27.37
C ASN A 497 2.95 46.95 -28.48
N LEU A 498 2.56 46.78 -29.75
CA LEU A 498 3.37 47.21 -30.90
C LEU A 498 3.47 48.73 -30.94
N LEU A 499 2.38 49.45 -30.64
CA LEU A 499 2.39 50.90 -30.49
C LEU A 499 3.31 51.32 -29.34
N PHE A 500 3.26 50.64 -28.19
CA PHE A 500 4.09 50.99 -27.04
C PHE A 500 5.59 50.78 -27.30
N ILE A 501 5.97 49.67 -27.95
CA ILE A 501 7.38 49.38 -28.29
C ILE A 501 7.86 50.21 -29.47
N VAL A 502 7.04 50.46 -30.50
CA VAL A 502 7.37 51.40 -31.58
C VAL A 502 7.49 52.81 -31.02
N ILE A 503 6.63 53.24 -30.09
CA ILE A 503 6.76 54.53 -29.39
C ILE A 503 8.03 54.57 -28.53
N TYR A 504 8.39 53.49 -27.85
CA TYR A 504 9.59 53.43 -27.01
C TYR A 504 10.88 53.43 -27.84
N GLN A 505 10.92 52.65 -28.94
CA GLN A 505 12.01 52.61 -29.91
C GLN A 505 12.12 53.94 -30.69
N MET A 506 10.99 54.52 -31.13
CA MET A 506 10.98 55.85 -31.76
C MET A 506 11.41 56.93 -30.77
N ARG A 507 11.04 56.87 -29.49
CA ARG A 507 11.55 57.78 -28.46
C ARG A 507 13.06 57.67 -28.31
N TYR A 508 13.60 56.46 -28.30
CA TYR A 508 15.06 56.24 -28.22
C TYR A 508 15.80 56.73 -29.46
N LEU A 509 15.22 56.54 -30.65
CA LEU A 509 15.79 57.01 -31.91
C LEU A 509 15.73 58.54 -32.04
N VAL A 510 14.57 59.14 -31.70
CA VAL A 510 14.36 60.60 -31.70
C VAL A 510 15.25 61.27 -30.66
N TRP A 511 15.42 60.67 -29.47
CA TRP A 511 16.31 61.21 -28.44
C TRP A 511 17.78 61.16 -28.88
N ASN A 512 18.23 60.06 -29.50
CA ASN A 512 19.58 60.00 -30.09
C ASN A 512 19.78 60.99 -31.24
N ILE A 513 18.79 61.19 -32.11
CA ILE A 513 18.86 62.18 -33.19
C ILE A 513 18.89 63.60 -32.61
N PHE A 514 18.12 63.89 -31.56
CA PHE A 514 18.12 65.19 -30.88
C PHE A 514 19.45 65.47 -30.17
N VAL A 515 20.05 64.46 -29.54
CA VAL A 515 21.37 64.56 -28.92
C VAL A 515 22.45 64.77 -29.99
N ILE A 516 22.39 64.06 -31.12
CA ILE A 516 23.32 64.25 -32.24
C ILE A 516 23.16 65.66 -32.85
N LEU A 517 21.94 66.14 -33.09
CA LEU A 517 21.68 67.49 -33.59
C LEU A 517 22.08 68.59 -32.59
N TYR A 518 21.90 68.36 -31.29
CA TYR A 518 22.33 69.28 -30.23
C TYR A 518 23.85 69.35 -30.13
N VAL A 519 24.54 68.21 -30.24
CA VAL A 519 25.99 68.13 -30.29
C VAL A 519 26.54 68.80 -31.56
N ILE A 520 25.90 68.59 -32.72
CA ILE A 520 26.26 69.29 -33.97
C ILE A 520 26.02 70.80 -33.84
N SER A 521 24.91 71.24 -33.23
CA SER A 521 24.61 72.66 -32.99
C SER A 521 25.59 73.34 -32.03
N LEU A 522 26.17 72.61 -31.08
CA LEU A 522 27.21 73.13 -30.18
C LEU A 522 28.59 73.18 -30.83
N ILE A 523 28.86 72.28 -31.78
CA ILE A 523 30.18 72.13 -32.42
C ILE A 523 30.30 73.00 -33.69
N LEU A 524 29.20 73.25 -34.41
CA LEU A 524 29.21 74.04 -35.66
C LEU A 524 29.72 75.48 -35.51
N PRO A 525 29.46 76.23 -34.42
CA PRO A 525 30.01 77.57 -34.20
C PRO A 525 31.52 77.59 -33.85
N LEU A 526 32.10 76.44 -33.47
CA LEU A 526 33.51 76.29 -33.12
C LEU A 526 34.40 75.89 -34.32
N LEU A 527 33.80 75.47 -35.44
CA LEU A 527 34.50 74.97 -36.63
C LEU A 527 34.42 75.89 -37.85
N LEU A 528 33.65 76.98 -37.79
CA LEU A 528 33.62 78.02 -38.81
C LEU A 528 34.34 79.27 -38.30
N PRO A 529 35.50 79.66 -38.88
CA PRO A 529 36.07 80.98 -38.63
C PRO A 529 35.16 82.05 -39.23
N ALA A 530 35.06 83.20 -38.54
CA ALA A 530 34.24 84.35 -38.90
C ALA A 530 34.46 84.85 -40.34
#